data_AF-A0A256ILK5-F1
#
_entry.id   AF-A0A256ILK5-F1
#
_cell.length_a   1.000
_cell.length_b   1.000
_cell.length_c   1.000
_cell.angle_alpha   90.00
_cell.angle_beta   90.00
_cell.angle_gamma   90.00
#
_symmetry.space_group_name_H-M   'P 1'
#
loop_
_entity.id
_entity.type
_entity.pdbx_description
1 polymer ?
#
loop_
_entity_poly.entity_id
_entity_poly.type
_entity_poly.pdbx_seq_one_letter_code
_entity_poly.pdbx_strand_id
1 'polypeptide(L)'
;MMDNMQIIDDSTAIFLSDDQDAGIVVHEEEGEILRLESEENKITFDELDVLYFIHRNEPVPIQKIKDEYDADDQKVGAVVDELHHRGEVYQPTKGYYKLVQNAVED
;
A
#
# COMPACT_ATOMS: atom_id res chain seq x y z
N MET A 1 6.80 -23.93 0.17
CA MET A 1 6.93 -22.83 -0.81
C MET A 1 6.61 -21.57 -0.04
N MET A 2 7.45 -20.54 -0.09
CA MET A 2 7.18 -19.25 0.56
C MET A 2 6.44 -18.38 -0.45
N ASP A 3 5.15 -18.64 -0.66
CA ASP A 3 4.31 -17.92 -1.62
C ASP A 3 3.76 -16.59 -1.06
N ASN A 4 4.14 -16.25 0.18
CA ASN A 4 3.59 -15.14 0.96
C ASN A 4 4.61 -14.00 1.17
N MET A 5 5.64 -13.91 0.31
CA MET A 5 6.66 -12.86 0.37
C MET A 5 6.98 -12.34 -1.03
N GLN A 6 7.11 -11.03 -1.17
CA GLN A 6 7.56 -10.36 -2.39
C GLN A 6 8.62 -9.32 -2.04
N ILE A 7 9.77 -9.37 -2.72
CA ILE A 7 10.82 -8.35 -2.62
C ILE A 7 10.55 -7.33 -3.72
N ILE A 8 10.36 -6.05 -3.35
CA ILE A 8 10.06 -4.98 -4.31
C ILE A 8 11.35 -4.30 -4.77
N ASP A 9 12.28 -4.09 -3.85
CA ASP A 9 13.61 -3.53 -4.10
C ASP A 9 14.65 -4.10 -3.11
N ASP A 10 15.90 -3.63 -3.18
CA ASP A 10 17.02 -4.15 -2.37
C ASP A 10 16.83 -3.96 -0.85
N SER A 11 15.92 -3.09 -0.44
CA SER A 11 15.66 -2.66 0.94
C SER A 11 14.24 -2.91 1.43
N THR A 12 13.32 -3.31 0.53
CA THR A 12 11.89 -3.39 0.83
C THR A 12 11.31 -4.77 0.50
N ALA A 13 10.67 -5.38 1.50
CA ALA A 13 9.98 -6.66 1.37
C ALA A 13 8.53 -6.57 1.89
N ILE A 14 7.62 -7.21 1.16
CA ILE A 14 6.22 -7.38 1.53
C ILE A 14 6.00 -8.82 1.99
N PHE A 15 5.24 -8.99 3.07
CA PHE A 15 4.80 -10.26 3.61
C PHE A 15 3.27 -10.27 3.71
N LEU A 16 2.64 -11.36 3.29
CA LEU A 16 1.22 -11.61 3.50
C LEU A 16 1.03 -12.70 4.56
N SER A 17 -0.03 -12.61 5.35
CA SER A 17 -0.48 -13.75 6.15
C SER A 17 -0.97 -14.87 5.24
N ASP A 18 -0.99 -16.10 5.76
CA ASP A 18 -1.46 -17.27 5.01
C ASP A 18 -2.93 -17.12 4.55
N ASP A 19 -3.75 -16.48 5.38
CA ASP A 19 -5.16 -16.22 5.10
C ASP A 19 -5.38 -14.92 4.29
N GLN A 20 -4.33 -14.13 4.08
CA GLN A 20 -4.35 -12.80 3.44
C GLN A 20 -5.28 -11.80 4.13
N ASP A 21 -5.50 -11.97 5.43
CA ASP A 21 -6.20 -11.02 6.31
C ASP A 21 -5.26 -9.95 6.88
N ALA A 22 -3.95 -10.14 6.77
CA ALA A 22 -2.94 -9.18 7.19
C ALA A 22 -1.77 -9.14 6.20
N GLY A 23 -1.19 -7.96 6.05
CA GLY A 23 -0.03 -7.71 5.21
C GLY A 23 0.93 -6.74 5.86
N ILE A 24 2.22 -6.93 5.66
CA ILE A 24 3.29 -6.11 6.24
C ILE A 24 4.28 -5.73 5.15
N VAL A 25 4.63 -4.45 5.07
CA VAL A 25 5.78 -3.96 4.32
C VAL A 25 6.88 -3.62 5.30
N VAL A 26 8.08 -4.13 5.05
CA VAL A 26 9.29 -3.89 5.84
C VAL A 26 10.29 -3.17 4.95
N HIS A 27 10.71 -1.97 5.34
CA HIS A 27 11.78 -1.23 4.70
C HIS A 27 12.99 -1.15 5.64
N GLU A 28 14.03 -1.91 5.33
CA GLU A 28 15.15 -2.18 6.26
C GLU A 28 16.03 -0.97 6.52
N GLU A 29 16.25 -0.10 5.53
CA GLU A 29 17.20 1.02 5.67
C GLU A 29 16.79 2.03 6.74
N GLU A 30 15.48 2.19 6.97
CA GLU A 30 14.94 3.13 7.93
C GLU A 30 14.28 2.44 9.14
N GLY A 31 14.20 1.11 9.14
CA GLY A 31 13.49 0.34 10.15
C GLY A 31 11.97 0.61 10.15
N GLU A 32 11.42 0.97 8.99
CA GLU A 32 10.02 1.31 8.82
C GLU A 32 9.19 0.03 8.59
N ILE A 33 8.08 -0.09 9.30
CA ILE A 33 7.12 -1.19 9.12
C ILE A 33 5.74 -0.58 8.90
N LEU A 34 5.11 -0.97 7.80
CA LEU A 34 3.74 -0.59 7.48
C LEU A 34 2.87 -1.85 7.50
N ARG A 35 1.72 -1.78 8.16
CA ARG A 35 0.81 -2.92 8.31
C ARG A 35 -0.57 -2.56 7.78
N LEU A 36 -1.15 -3.50 7.04
CA LEU A 36 -2.55 -3.47 6.63
C LEU A 36 -3.25 -4.71 7.17
N GLU A 37 -4.46 -4.55 7.69
CA GLU A 37 -5.31 -5.64 8.17
C GLU A 37 -6.70 -5.50 7.54
N SER A 38 -7.31 -6.62 7.17
CA SER A 38 -8.66 -6.65 6.64
C SER A 38 -9.36 -7.95 7.01
N GLU A 39 -10.46 -7.84 7.76
CA GLU A 39 -11.32 -8.98 8.07
C GLU A 39 -12.33 -9.27 6.94
N GLU A 40 -12.54 -8.32 6.04
CA GLU A 40 -13.59 -8.38 5.01
C GLU A 40 -13.06 -8.84 3.65
N ASN A 41 -11.82 -8.49 3.31
CA ASN A 41 -11.23 -8.74 2.00
C ASN A 41 -9.82 -9.32 2.11
N LYS A 42 -9.42 -10.08 1.08
CA LYS A 42 -8.05 -10.55 0.97
C LYS A 42 -7.14 -9.41 0.54
N ILE A 43 -6.07 -9.21 1.29
CA ILE A 43 -5.00 -8.27 0.99
C ILE A 43 -4.08 -8.85 -0.08
N THR A 44 -3.69 -8.00 -1.01
CA THR A 44 -2.81 -8.31 -2.13
C THR A 44 -1.47 -7.57 -1.99
N PHE A 45 -0.46 -8.08 -2.70
CA PHE A 45 0.84 -7.40 -2.78
C PHE A 45 0.72 -6.01 -3.41
N ASP A 46 -0.09 -5.87 -4.46
CA ASP A 46 -0.30 -4.59 -5.15
C ASP A 46 -0.88 -3.51 -4.22
N GLU A 47 -1.80 -3.88 -3.32
CA GLU A 47 -2.36 -2.95 -2.34
C GLU A 47 -1.30 -2.47 -1.34
N LEU A 48 -0.47 -3.38 -0.83
CA LEU A 48 0.59 -3.05 0.12
C LEU A 48 1.69 -2.21 -0.51
N ASP A 49 2.07 -2.52 -1.75
CA ASP A 49 3.04 -1.77 -2.52
C ASP A 49 2.53 -0.34 -2.77
N VAL A 50 1.30 -0.18 -3.27
CA VAL A 50 0.68 1.14 -3.50
C VAL A 50 0.55 1.92 -2.19
N LEU A 51 0.15 1.27 -1.10
CA LEU A 51 0.03 1.90 0.22
C LEU A 51 1.38 2.39 0.73
N TYR A 52 2.43 1.58 0.58
CA TYR A 52 3.81 1.96 0.90
C TYR A 52 4.28 3.14 0.03
N PHE A 53 4.06 3.10 -1.28
CA PHE A 53 4.39 4.22 -2.16
C PHE A 53 3.70 5.53 -1.75
N ILE A 54 2.41 5.47 -1.38
CA ILE A 54 1.68 6.63 -0.87
C ILE A 54 2.32 7.12 0.44
N HIS A 55 2.65 6.23 1.38
CA HIS A 55 3.30 6.59 2.65
C HIS A 55 4.61 7.35 2.44
N ARG A 56 5.44 6.89 1.51
CA ARG A 56 6.75 7.51 1.21
C ARG A 56 6.64 8.86 0.49
N ASN A 57 5.52 9.13 -0.18
CA ASN A 57 5.36 10.28 -1.07
C ASN A 57 4.22 11.23 -0.67
N GLU A 58 3.55 10.98 0.46
CA GLU A 58 2.34 11.71 0.80
C GLU A 58 2.57 13.20 1.12
N PRO A 59 1.70 14.12 0.64
CA PRO A 59 0.58 13.88 -0.26
C PRO A 59 1.02 13.64 -1.70
N VAL A 60 0.53 12.56 -2.30
CA VAL A 60 0.92 12.14 -3.65
C VAL A 60 -0.25 12.27 -4.63
N PRO A 61 -0.06 12.86 -5.83
CA PRO A 61 -1.11 12.90 -6.85
C PRO A 61 -1.28 11.52 -7.50
N ILE A 62 -2.51 11.16 -7.87
CA ILE A 62 -2.82 9.87 -8.52
C ILE A 62 -1.99 9.63 -9.79
N GLN A 63 -1.64 10.69 -10.53
CA GLN A 63 -0.80 10.57 -11.71
C GLN A 63 0.59 10.03 -11.37
N LYS A 64 1.19 10.46 -10.25
CA LYS A 64 2.52 9.97 -9.84
C LYS A 64 2.46 8.50 -9.42
N ILE A 65 1.37 8.08 -8.78
CA ILE A 65 1.16 6.66 -8.44
C ILE A 65 1.10 5.83 -9.73
N LYS A 66 0.34 6.29 -10.73
CA LYS A 66 0.21 5.61 -12.03
C LYS A 66 1.55 5.53 -12.78
N ASP A 67 2.30 6.63 -12.79
CA ASP A 67 3.59 6.72 -13.46
C ASP A 67 4.62 5.74 -12.86
N GLU A 68 4.55 5.47 -11.54
CA GLU A 68 5.46 4.53 -10.86
C GLU A 68 5.26 3.08 -11.34
N TYR A 69 4.00 2.63 -11.43
CA TYR A 69 3.70 1.23 -11.71
C TYR A 69 3.62 0.90 -13.21
N ASP A 70 3.81 1.89 -14.10
CA ASP A 70 3.67 1.78 -15.57
C ASP A 70 2.44 0.93 -15.98
N ALA A 71 1.36 1.05 -15.19
CA ALA A 71 0.22 0.16 -15.21
C ALA A 71 -0.99 0.83 -15.87
N ASP A 72 -1.92 0.01 -16.35
CA ASP A 72 -3.18 0.51 -16.92
C ASP A 72 -3.89 1.41 -15.89
N ASP A 73 -4.30 2.59 -16.36
CA ASP A 73 -4.99 3.63 -15.59
C ASP A 73 -6.14 3.08 -14.72
N GLN A 74 -6.82 2.03 -15.18
CA GLN A 74 -7.94 1.42 -14.48
C GLN A 74 -7.51 0.55 -13.30
N LYS A 75 -6.34 -0.10 -13.36
CA LYS A 75 -5.88 -1.02 -12.31
C LYS A 75 -5.40 -0.28 -11.07
N VAL A 76 -4.47 0.66 -11.26
CA VAL A 76 -3.95 1.48 -10.14
C VAL A 76 -5.07 2.34 -9.55
N GLY A 77 -5.95 2.87 -10.41
CA GLY A 77 -7.14 3.59 -9.96
C GLY A 77 -8.03 2.75 -9.06
N ALA A 78 -8.32 1.50 -9.44
CA ALA A 78 -9.14 0.59 -8.64
C ALA A 78 -8.51 0.28 -7.27
N VAL A 79 -7.20 0.02 -7.21
CA VAL A 79 -6.48 -0.23 -5.95
C VAL A 79 -6.55 0.99 -5.03
N VAL A 80 -6.28 2.19 -5.56
CA VAL A 80 -6.32 3.42 -4.78
C VAL A 80 -7.75 3.74 -4.30
N ASP A 81 -8.76 3.52 -5.15
CA ASP A 81 -10.16 3.71 -4.79
C ASP A 81 -10.61 2.72 -3.70
N GLU A 82 -10.12 1.48 -3.74
CA GLU A 82 -10.38 0.47 -2.73
C GLU A 82 -9.74 0.81 -1.38
N LEU A 83 -8.46 1.20 -1.37
CA LEU A 83 -7.77 1.69 -0.16
C LEU A 83 -8.49 2.92 0.42
N HIS A 84 -8.98 3.82 -0.44
CA HIS A 84 -9.75 4.99 -0.02
C HIS A 84 -11.13 4.61 0.54
N HIS A 85 -11.79 3.61 -0.06
CA HIS A 85 -13.08 3.10 0.41
C HIS A 85 -12.97 2.43 1.78
N ARG A 86 -11.89 1.70 2.03
CA ARG A 86 -11.58 1.06 3.32
C ARG A 86 -11.12 2.06 4.39
N GLY A 87 -10.78 3.29 3.99
CA GLY A 87 -10.34 4.34 4.91
C GLY A 87 -8.87 4.25 5.28
N GLU A 88 -8.06 3.52 4.52
CA GLU A 88 -6.60 3.45 4.69
C GLU A 88 -5.92 4.72 4.19
N VAL A 89 -6.48 5.32 3.15
CA VAL A 89 -6.04 6.59 2.58
C VAL A 89 -7.19 7.58 2.46
N TYR A 90 -6.88 8.87 2.50
CA TYR A 90 -7.85 9.95 2.31
C TYR A 90 -7.35 10.99 1.30
N GLN A 91 -8.28 11.75 0.72
CA GLN A 91 -7.95 12.84 -0.20
C GLN A 91 -7.96 14.21 0.50
N PRO A 92 -6.81 14.78 0.92
CA PRO A 92 -6.76 16.15 1.46
C PRO A 92 -7.12 17.20 0.42
N THR A 93 -6.91 16.90 -0.86
CA THR A 93 -7.24 17.73 -2.02
C THR A 93 -7.57 16.79 -3.17
N LYS A 94 -8.51 17.18 -4.03
CA LYS A 94 -8.99 16.33 -5.13
C LYS A 94 -7.83 15.76 -5.95
N GLY A 95 -7.74 14.43 -6.02
CA GLY A 95 -6.73 13.71 -6.79
C GLY A 95 -5.36 13.56 -6.11
N TYR A 96 -5.23 13.97 -4.84
CA TYR A 96 -4.06 13.72 -3.99
C TYR A 96 -4.44 12.78 -2.85
N TYR A 97 -3.54 11.88 -2.47
CA TYR A 97 -3.79 10.85 -1.47
C TYR A 97 -2.73 10.88 -0.35
N LYS A 98 -3.17 10.59 0.88
CA LYS A 98 -2.36 10.44 2.10
C LYS A 98 -2.88 9.28 2.94
N LEU A 99 -2.04 8.66 3.77
CA LEU A 99 -2.47 7.68 4.77
C LEU A 99 -3.31 8.34 5.85
N VAL A 100 -4.31 7.62 6.33
CA VAL A 100 -5.01 7.99 7.56
C VAL A 100 -4.07 7.77 8.74
N GLN A 101 -3.86 8.81 9.56
CA GLN A 101 -2.88 8.84 10.67
C GLN A 101 -3.13 7.82 11.81
N ASN A 102 -4.12 6.94 11.69
CA ASN A 102 -4.35 5.85 12.64
C ASN A 102 -3.67 4.53 12.22
N ALA A 103 -3.01 4.48 11.05
CA ALA A 103 -2.40 3.27 10.50
C ALA A 103 -0.94 3.05 10.93
N VAL A 104 -0.33 3.99 11.66
CA VAL A 104 1.09 3.95 12.03
C VAL A 104 1.24 4.45 13.45
N GLU A 105 1.08 3.56 14.45
CA GLU A 105 1.70 3.66 15.78
C GLU A 105 1.31 2.43 16.63
N ASP A 106 2.19 1.43 16.68
CA ASP A 106 2.42 0.59 17.86
C ASP A 106 3.93 0.31 18.00
#